data_AF-A0A2V9M0Z0-F1
#
_entry.id   AF-A0A2V9M0Z0-F1
#
_cell.length_a   1.000
_cell.length_b   1.000
_cell.length_c   1.000
_cell.angle_alpha   90.00
_cell.angle_beta   90.00
_cell.angle_gamma   90.00
#
_symmetry.space_group_name_H-M   'P 1'
#
loop_
_entity.id
_entity.type
_entity.pdbx_description
1 polymer ?
#
loop_
_entity_poly.entity_id
_entity_poly.type
_entity_poly.pdbx_seq_one_letter_code
_entity_poly.pdbx_strand_id
1 'polypeptide(L)'
;MAGFPLKNEPHRRYNPLNGTWVLVSPHRTKRPWQGQQEAISEFRRPSYDPQCYLCPGNRRAGGRRNPLYRSTFAFDNDFPALRPRSRGKMIDDLRMTIDDCENEA
;
A
#
# COMPACT_ATOMS: atom_id res chain seq x y z
N MET A 1 17.49 -21.62 35.68
CA MET A 1 17.08 -20.27 35.27
C MET A 1 15.58 -20.27 35.06
N ALA A 2 14.82 -19.65 35.96
CA ALA A 2 13.37 -19.50 35.76
C ALA A 2 13.14 -18.46 34.66
N GLY A 3 12.46 -18.83 33.59
CA GLY A 3 12.11 -17.91 32.52
C GLY A 3 11.18 -16.82 33.05
N PHE A 4 11.52 -15.55 32.84
CA PHE A 4 10.62 -14.45 33.16
C PHE A 4 9.36 -14.57 32.30
N PRO A 5 8.15 -14.56 32.88
CA PRO A 5 6.92 -14.70 32.13
C PRO A 5 6.61 -13.40 31.34
N LEU A 6 7.17 -13.28 30.13
CA LEU A 6 6.97 -12.13 29.23
C LEU A 6 5.52 -11.92 28.77
N LYS A 7 4.60 -12.84 29.11
CA LYS A 7 3.19 -12.79 28.66
C LYS A 7 2.44 -11.59 29.24
N ASN A 8 2.79 -11.18 30.47
CA ASN A 8 2.08 -10.10 31.17
C ASN A 8 2.93 -8.84 31.36
N GLU A 9 4.24 -8.92 31.16
CA GLU A 9 5.16 -7.80 31.35
C GLU A 9 5.46 -7.05 30.04
N PRO A 10 5.58 -5.71 30.08
CA PRO A 10 6.10 -4.94 28.96
C PRO A 10 7.51 -5.41 28.55
N HIS A 11 7.73 -5.60 27.25
CA HIS A 11 9.02 -6.06 26.74
C HIS A 11 9.25 -5.56 25.31
N ARG A 12 10.47 -5.72 24.80
CA ARG A 12 10.79 -5.43 23.39
C ARG A 12 11.14 -6.72 22.65
N ARG A 13 10.76 -6.80 21.37
CA ARG A 13 11.16 -7.87 20.46
C ARG A 13 11.89 -7.28 19.26
N TYR A 14 13.02 -7.87 18.89
CA TYR A 14 13.78 -7.43 17.73
C TYR A 14 13.22 -8.05 16.45
N ASN A 15 13.04 -7.24 15.41
CA ASN A 15 12.74 -7.68 14.06
C ASN A 15 14.04 -7.70 13.24
N PRO A 16 14.59 -8.88 12.91
CA PRO A 16 15.85 -8.99 12.17
C PRO A 16 15.72 -8.61 10.69
N LEU A 17 14.52 -8.57 10.12
CA LEU A 17 14.33 -8.26 8.69
C LEU A 17 14.57 -6.78 8.38
N ASN A 18 14.28 -5.90 9.33
CA ASN A 18 14.44 -4.46 9.15
C ASN A 18 15.31 -3.81 10.24
N GLY A 19 15.89 -4.61 11.13
CA GLY A 19 16.79 -4.15 12.19
C GLY A 19 16.13 -3.32 13.29
N THR A 20 14.82 -3.43 13.48
CA THR A 20 14.07 -2.58 14.42
C THR A 20 13.61 -3.31 15.67
N TRP A 21 13.28 -2.57 16.73
CA TRP A 21 12.68 -3.10 17.94
C TRP A 21 11.20 -2.74 18.04
N VAL A 22 10.36 -3.70 18.43
CA VAL A 22 8.94 -3.51 18.69
C VAL A 22 8.69 -3.54 20.19
N LEU A 23 8.05 -2.50 20.73
CA LEU A 23 7.58 -2.47 22.11
C LEU A 23 6.25 -3.23 22.22
N VAL A 24 6.21 -4.21 23.12
CA VAL A 24 5.03 -5.01 23.42
C VAL A 24 4.51 -4.60 24.79
N SER A 25 3.27 -4.11 24.83
CA SER A 25 2.57 -3.71 26.06
C SER A 25 1.31 -4.56 26.22
N PRO A 26 1.36 -5.74 26.88
CA PRO A 26 0.31 -6.77 26.85
C PRO A 26 -1.09 -6.33 27.30
N HIS A 27 -1.19 -5.24 28.06
CA HIS A 27 -2.45 -4.75 28.62
C HIS A 27 -2.94 -3.45 27.97
N ARG A 28 -2.30 -2.98 26.89
CA ARG A 28 -2.59 -1.69 26.27
C ARG A 28 -4.02 -1.55 25.74
N THR A 29 -4.63 -2.67 25.33
CA THR A 29 -6.00 -2.74 24.81
C THR A 29 -7.08 -2.68 25.90
N LYS A 30 -6.72 -2.82 27.19
CA LYS A 30 -7.67 -2.65 28.31
C LYS A 30 -8.06 -1.19 28.56
N ARG A 31 -7.37 -0.23 27.93
CA ARG A 31 -7.70 1.18 28.07
C ARG A 31 -9.02 1.45 27.34
N PRO A 32 -9.99 2.14 27.97
CA PRO A 32 -11.24 2.51 27.31
C PRO A 32 -10.96 3.24 25.99
N TRP A 33 -11.59 2.78 24.92
CA TRP A 33 -11.54 3.43 23.61
C TRP A 33 -12.74 4.36 23.47
N GLN A 34 -12.48 5.66 23.35
CA GLN A 34 -13.48 6.70 23.07
C GLN A 34 -13.18 7.46 21.78
N GLY A 35 -12.24 6.96 20.98
CA GLY A 35 -11.85 7.55 19.71
C GLY A 35 -12.72 7.08 18.55
N GLN A 36 -12.20 7.29 17.34
CA GLN A 36 -12.83 6.92 16.07
C GLN A 36 -13.20 5.44 16.02
N GLN A 37 -14.37 5.13 15.45
CA GLN A 37 -14.75 3.78 15.08
C GLN A 37 -14.76 3.69 13.56
N GLU A 38 -14.03 2.73 13.00
CA GLU A 38 -14.04 2.49 11.57
C GLU A 38 -15.35 1.85 11.13
N ALA A 39 -15.88 2.29 9.99
CA ALA A 39 -17.06 1.66 9.40
C ALA A 39 -16.70 0.25 8.90
N ILE A 40 -17.48 -0.75 9.30
CA ILE A 40 -17.38 -2.08 8.70
C ILE A 40 -17.93 -1.97 7.28
N SER A 41 -17.13 -2.29 6.28
CA SER A 41 -17.59 -2.23 4.91
C SER A 41 -18.45 -3.45 4.59
N GLU A 42 -19.75 -3.24 4.39
CA GLU A 42 -20.66 -4.24 3.84
C GLU A 42 -20.45 -4.36 2.33
N PHE A 43 -19.49 -5.18 1.90
CA PHE A 43 -19.22 -5.36 0.48
C PHE A 43 -20.04 -6.49 -0.13
N ARG A 44 -21.28 -6.18 -0.53
CA ARG A 44 -21.95 -6.94 -1.59
C ARG A 44 -21.72 -6.25 -2.93
N ARG A 45 -20.50 -6.39 -3.45
CA ARG A 45 -20.16 -5.87 -4.80
C ARG A 45 -20.75 -6.78 -5.88
N PRO A 46 -21.19 -6.22 -7.03
CA PRO A 46 -21.56 -7.04 -8.17
C PRO A 46 -20.33 -7.80 -8.69
N SER A 47 -20.57 -8.94 -9.36
CA SER A 47 -19.51 -9.69 -10.05
C SER A 47 -18.90 -8.91 -11.21
N TYR A 48 -19.65 -7.93 -11.74
CA TYR A 48 -19.23 -7.04 -12.81
C TYR A 48 -19.86 -5.66 -12.63
N ASP A 49 -19.07 -4.62 -12.85
CA ASP A 49 -19.54 -3.23 -12.87
C ASP A 49 -19.07 -2.59 -14.19
N PRO A 50 -19.99 -2.09 -15.05
CA PRO A 50 -19.65 -1.46 -16.32
C PRO A 50 -18.82 -0.16 -16.19
N GLN A 51 -18.78 0.46 -15.00
CA GLN A 51 -17.98 1.66 -14.72
C GLN A 51 -16.64 1.33 -14.06
N CYS A 52 -16.36 0.07 -13.72
CA CYS A 52 -15.13 -0.33 -13.06
C CYS A 52 -13.95 -0.37 -14.04
N TYR A 53 -12.91 0.45 -13.78
CA TYR A 53 -11.68 0.51 -14.58
C TYR A 53 -10.85 -0.78 -14.60
N LEU A 54 -11.09 -1.69 -13.64
CA LEU A 54 -10.37 -2.96 -13.54
C LEU A 54 -11.12 -4.10 -14.21
N CYS A 55 -12.43 -4.01 -14.46
CA CYS A 55 -13.22 -5.12 -14.99
C CYS A 55 -12.87 -5.47 -16.44
N PRO A 56 -13.06 -6.75 -16.87
CA PRO A 56 -12.79 -7.20 -18.23
C PRO A 56 -13.61 -6.42 -19.25
N GLY A 57 -13.01 -6.09 -20.39
CA GLY A 57 -13.71 -5.36 -21.45
C GLY A 57 -13.97 -3.88 -21.17
N ASN A 58 -13.87 -3.37 -19.95
CA ASN A 58 -14.10 -1.94 -19.68
C ASN A 58 -12.95 -1.03 -20.13
N ARG A 59 -13.26 0.26 -20.32
CA ARG A 59 -12.23 1.30 -20.48
C ARG A 59 -11.57 1.56 -19.13
N ARG A 60 -10.26 1.73 -19.13
CA ARG A 60 -9.47 2.15 -17.97
C ARG A 60 -9.43 3.67 -17.85
N ALA A 61 -8.93 4.16 -16.72
CA ALA A 61 -8.74 5.58 -16.47
C ALA A 61 -7.77 6.23 -17.47
N GLY A 62 -6.73 5.51 -17.92
CA GLY A 62 -5.81 5.95 -18.98
C GLY A 62 -6.37 5.83 -20.40
N GLY A 63 -7.68 5.64 -20.57
CA GLY A 63 -8.36 5.60 -21.87
C GLY A 63 -8.25 4.29 -22.65
N ARG A 64 -7.28 3.42 -22.31
CA ARG A 64 -7.14 2.06 -22.88
C ARG A 64 -8.31 1.15 -22.50
N ARG A 65 -8.56 0.07 -23.25
CA ARG A 65 -9.62 -0.91 -22.93
C ARG A 65 -9.01 -2.22 -22.43
N ASN A 66 -9.53 -2.76 -21.33
CA ASN A 66 -9.14 -4.07 -20.83
C ASN A 66 -9.57 -5.16 -21.81
N PRO A 67 -8.75 -6.21 -22.03
CA PRO A 67 -9.20 -7.39 -22.75
C PRO A 67 -10.32 -8.09 -21.97
N LEU A 68 -11.06 -8.98 -22.65
CA LEU A 68 -12.03 -9.88 -22.01
C LEU A 68 -11.32 -11.04 -21.31
N TYR A 69 -10.54 -10.71 -20.28
CA TYR A 69 -9.80 -11.70 -19.49
C TYR A 69 -10.76 -12.55 -18.63
N ARG A 70 -10.40 -13.82 -18.42
CA ARG A 70 -11.17 -14.78 -17.60
C ARG A 70 -10.50 -15.13 -16.26
N SER A 71 -9.26 -14.69 -16.07
CA SER A 71 -8.45 -14.94 -14.87
C SER A 71 -7.64 -13.70 -14.54
N THR A 72 -6.40 -13.80 -14.07
CA THR A 72 -5.55 -12.65 -13.77
C THR A 72 -5.16 -11.89 -15.04
N PHE A 73 -5.20 -10.56 -14.98
CA PHE A 73 -4.69 -9.66 -16.02
C PHE A 73 -3.75 -8.64 -15.39
N ALA A 74 -2.53 -8.52 -15.93
CA ALA A 74 -1.53 -7.56 -15.50
C ALA A 74 -1.33 -6.50 -16.59
N PHE A 75 -1.15 -5.25 -16.18
CA PHE A 75 -0.94 -4.12 -17.07
C PHE A 75 -0.12 -3.02 -16.40
N ASP A 76 0.55 -2.19 -17.19
CA ASP A 76 1.22 -0.99 -16.67
C ASP A 76 0.21 -0.01 -16.10
N ASN A 77 0.41 0.42 -14.86
CA ASN A 77 -0.43 1.41 -14.20
C ASN A 77 -0.56 2.66 -15.08
N ASP A 78 -1.79 3.13 -15.29
CA ASP A 78 -2.06 4.31 -16.12
C ASP A 78 -1.43 5.60 -15.54
N PHE A 79 -1.22 5.64 -14.21
CA PHE A 79 -0.56 6.73 -13.49
C PHE A 79 0.60 6.16 -12.65
N PRO A 80 1.71 5.76 -13.29
CA PRO A 80 2.79 5.06 -12.59
C PRO A 80 3.59 6.04 -11.72
N ALA A 81 3.86 5.65 -10.47
CA ALA A 81 4.71 6.43 -9.57
C ALA A 81 6.19 6.50 -10.03
N LEU A 82 6.60 5.57 -10.88
CA LEU A 82 7.95 5.47 -11.43
C LEU A 82 7.87 5.29 -12.94
N ARG A 83 8.66 6.05 -13.69
CA ARG A 83 8.85 5.83 -15.13
C ARG A 83 9.94 4.78 -15.36
N PRO A 84 9.87 3.98 -16.44
CA PRO A 84 10.98 3.13 -16.83
C PRO A 84 12.25 3.96 -16.94
N ARG A 85 13.38 3.40 -16.49
CA ARG A 85 14.66 4.11 -16.51
C ARG A 85 14.97 4.54 -17.95
N SER A 86 14.92 5.84 -18.22
CA SER A 86 15.42 6.39 -19.47
C SER A 86 16.94 6.13 -19.54
N ARG A 87 17.48 5.87 -20.75
CA ARG A 87 18.94 5.93 -20.97
C ARG A 87 19.38 7.39 -20.99
N GLY A 88 19.13 8.11 -19.89
CA GLY A 88 19.54 9.48 -19.63
C GLY A 88 20.54 9.49 -18.48
N LYS A 89 21.47 10.46 -18.53
CA LYS A 89 22.59 10.61 -17.58
C LYS A 89 22.08 10.50 -16.14
N MET A 90 22.82 9.79 -15.28
CA MET A 90 22.59 9.87 -13.84
C MET A 90 22.72 11.33 -13.45
N ILE A 91 21.60 11.94 -13.05
CA ILE A 91 21.62 13.24 -12.40
C ILE A 91 22.01 12.91 -10.96
N ASP A 92 23.26 13.20 -10.62
CA ASP A 92 23.80 13.03 -9.27
C ASP A 92 23.34 14.22 -8.42
N ASP A 93 22.03 14.35 -8.19
CA ASP A 93 21.48 15.43 -7.38
C ASP A 93 20.73 14.87 -6.17
N LEU A 94 21.44 14.95 -5.05
CA LEU A 94 20.92 14.83 -3.69
C LEU A 94 20.01 16.03 -3.36
N ARG A 95 19.02 16.35 -4.21
CA ARG A 95 17.96 17.37 -4.02
C ARG A 95 17.09 17.49 -5.29
N MET A 96 16.07 16.64 -5.45
CA MET A 96 14.92 17.01 -6.28
C MET A 96 13.96 17.83 -5.43
N THR A 97 13.84 19.12 -5.74
CA THR A 97 12.69 19.93 -5.34
C THR A 97 11.50 19.61 -6.23
N ILE A 98 10.28 19.81 -5.71
CA ILE A 98 8.99 19.38 -6.29
C ILE A 98 8.70 20.03 -7.67
N ASP A 99 9.46 21.04 -8.09
CA ASP A 99 9.19 21.85 -9.28
C ASP A 99 9.58 21.20 -10.64
N ASP A 100 10.33 20.08 -10.66
CA ASP A 100 10.77 19.46 -11.92
C ASP A 100 9.70 18.52 -12.55
N CYS A 101 8.55 18.33 -11.90
CA CYS A 101 7.48 17.48 -12.41
C CYS A 101 6.50 18.22 -13.35
N GLU A 102 6.53 19.55 -13.43
CA GLU A 102 5.46 20.32 -14.11
C GLU A 102 5.67 20.55 -15.62
N ASN A 103 6.83 20.22 -16.21
CA ASN A 103 7.17 20.69 -17.57
C ASN A 103 7.26 19.63 -18.69
N GLU A 104 6.68 18.45 -18.52
CA GLU A 104 6.49 17.51 -19.64
C GLU A 104 5.09 16.87 -19.63
N ALA A 105 4.07 17.72 -19.73
CA ALA A 105 2.71 17.36 -20.12
C ALA A 105 2.47 17.70 -21.60
#